data_AF-A0A2U2I7D4-F1
#
_entry.id   AF-A0A2U2I7D4-F1
#
_cell.length_a   1.000
_cell.length_b   1.000
_cell.length_c   1.000
_cell.angle_alpha   90.00
_cell.angle_beta   90.00
_cell.angle_gamma   90.00
#
_symmetry.space_group_name_H-M   'P 1'
#
loop_
_entity.id
_entity.type
_entity.pdbx_description
1 polymer ?
#
loop_
_entity_poly.entity_id
_entity_poly.type
_entity_poly.pdbx_seq_one_letter_code
_entity_poly.pdbx_strand_id
1 'polypeptide(L)'
;MRPAGQFTSTAADMGKLARFLMGDGRIDDKPFIASELLQAMGRPHGTEAAKVGLQVGFGLGLATRDRHGAIGKCHGGSTVGYRAMFCLFPQQQKAFFIAMNADSETANYGLLDALLVTALSLTPPVTEPAPDQAFDPAGWEGYYIPSPNRFASLVWLDTVLNFARLRAVGAGLRFTPFQSPAVELTHVGGALFRANGRASASHVLLTANSGERGIGTGSQSYEKVSLLKLVPLWGSLLIGLLGLAAILISGVIRMATRRISASHPMLVPFAGVVAVLLPLPLFFQQSFLQLGELTLASGSLAAATAMLPVTMLVGIALGMREWRRNWLDLAAMFGVLQLTVVLAAWHLLPFRLWA
;
A
#
# COMPACT_ATOMS: atom_id res chain seq x y z
N MET A 1 -2.86 -20.46 -5.09
CA MET A 1 -3.41 -19.21 -5.67
C MET A 1 -4.58 -19.41 -6.65
N ARG A 2 -4.79 -20.61 -7.24
CA ARG A 2 -5.92 -20.90 -8.17
C ARG A 2 -7.28 -20.26 -7.83
N PRO A 3 -7.86 -20.48 -6.62
CA PRO A 3 -9.19 -19.93 -6.30
C PRO A 3 -9.23 -18.41 -6.09
N ALA A 4 -8.08 -17.74 -5.95
CA ALA A 4 -8.01 -16.32 -5.62
C ALA A 4 -7.96 -15.40 -6.85
N GLY A 5 -7.69 -15.93 -8.05
CA GLY A 5 -7.50 -15.06 -9.22
C GLY A 5 -7.18 -15.72 -10.55
N GLN A 6 -7.34 -17.04 -10.70
CA GLN A 6 -7.08 -17.72 -11.98
C GLN A 6 -8.37 -18.08 -12.76
N PHE A 7 -9.48 -17.39 -12.45
CA PHE A 7 -10.72 -17.54 -13.20
C PHE A 7 -10.65 -16.77 -14.51
N THR A 8 -10.89 -17.43 -15.64
CA THR A 8 -10.95 -16.84 -16.98
C THR A 8 -12.38 -16.91 -17.49
N SER A 9 -12.89 -15.82 -18.06
CA SER A 9 -14.28 -15.70 -18.46
C SER A 9 -14.45 -14.69 -19.60
N THR A 10 -15.66 -14.63 -20.17
CA THR A 10 -16.06 -13.65 -21.18
C THR A 10 -17.03 -12.63 -20.59
N ALA A 11 -17.21 -11.48 -21.25
CA ALA A 11 -18.21 -10.51 -20.84
C ALA A 11 -19.64 -11.09 -20.85
N ALA A 12 -19.93 -12.00 -21.80
CA ALA A 12 -21.22 -12.68 -21.88
C ALA A 12 -21.47 -13.58 -20.66
N ASP A 13 -20.47 -14.34 -20.23
CA ASP A 13 -20.58 -15.20 -19.05
C ASP A 13 -20.66 -14.39 -17.76
N MET A 14 -19.91 -13.28 -17.67
CA MET A 14 -20.03 -12.35 -16.54
C MET A 14 -21.40 -11.66 -16.49
N GLY A 15 -22.06 -11.45 -17.63
CA GLY A 15 -23.45 -11.00 -17.68
C GLY A 15 -24.44 -12.05 -17.12
N LYS A 16 -24.23 -13.34 -17.41
CA LYS A 16 -25.01 -14.43 -16.79
C LYS A 16 -24.79 -14.46 -15.28
N LEU A 17 -23.53 -14.36 -14.84
CA LEU A 17 -23.17 -14.31 -13.43
C LEU A 17 -23.82 -13.10 -12.74
N ALA A 18 -23.81 -11.91 -13.36
CA ALA A 18 -24.44 -10.72 -12.80
C ALA A 18 -25.93 -10.91 -12.55
N ARG A 19 -26.65 -11.48 -13.53
CA ARG A 19 -28.09 -11.78 -13.36
C ARG A 19 -28.32 -12.76 -12.22
N PHE A 20 -27.50 -13.82 -12.14
CA PHE A 20 -27.61 -14.78 -11.05
C PHE A 20 -27.36 -14.15 -9.67
N LEU A 21 -26.29 -13.34 -9.53
CA LEU A 21 -25.93 -12.70 -8.26
C LEU A 21 -26.92 -11.62 -7.80
N MET A 22 -27.71 -11.06 -8.71
CA MET A 22 -28.79 -10.11 -8.40
C MET A 22 -30.18 -10.77 -8.29
N GLY A 23 -30.26 -12.08 -8.50
CA GLY A 23 -31.49 -12.86 -8.43
C GLY A 23 -31.79 -13.43 -7.03
N ASP A 24 -32.61 -14.48 -7.00
CA ASP A 24 -33.08 -15.14 -5.76
C ASP A 24 -32.25 -16.37 -5.36
N GLY A 25 -31.18 -16.67 -6.11
CA GLY A 25 -30.27 -17.79 -5.85
C GLY A 25 -30.75 -19.14 -6.39
N ARG A 26 -31.74 -19.15 -7.28
CA ARG A 26 -32.21 -20.38 -7.95
C ARG A 26 -31.55 -20.58 -9.32
N ILE A 27 -31.38 -21.84 -9.71
CA ILE A 27 -31.02 -22.28 -11.06
C ILE A 27 -32.04 -23.36 -11.46
N ASP A 28 -32.72 -23.19 -12.59
CA ASP A 28 -33.78 -24.10 -13.06
C ASP A 28 -34.82 -24.43 -11.96
N ASP A 29 -35.28 -23.39 -11.24
CA ASP A 29 -36.20 -23.50 -10.10
C ASP A 29 -35.71 -24.41 -8.97
N LYS A 30 -34.41 -24.64 -8.85
CA LYS A 30 -33.80 -25.34 -7.72
C LYS A 30 -32.98 -24.35 -6.90
N PRO A 31 -33.14 -24.31 -5.57
CA PRO A 31 -32.26 -23.53 -4.70
C PRO A 31 -30.81 -23.95 -4.94
N PHE A 32 -29.95 -23.00 -5.33
CA PHE A 32 -28.51 -23.21 -5.48
C PHE A 32 -27.74 -22.46 -4.38
N ILE A 33 -28.11 -21.21 -4.12
CA ILE A 33 -27.56 -20.38 -3.03
C ILE A 33 -28.74 -19.73 -2.29
N ALA A 34 -28.66 -19.66 -0.96
CA ALA A 34 -29.66 -18.95 -0.16
C ALA A 34 -29.68 -17.45 -0.52
N SER A 35 -30.87 -16.88 -0.72
CA SER A 35 -31.03 -15.49 -1.21
C SER A 35 -30.36 -14.46 -0.29
N GLU A 36 -30.32 -14.75 1.01
CA GLU A 36 -29.74 -13.90 2.05
C GLU A 36 -28.22 -13.79 1.89
N LEU A 37 -27.56 -14.84 1.40
CA LEU A 37 -26.11 -14.83 1.13
C LEU A 37 -25.78 -13.97 -0.09
N LEU A 38 -26.62 -13.99 -1.12
CA LEU A 38 -26.47 -13.09 -2.28
C LEU A 38 -26.68 -11.63 -1.86
N GLN A 39 -27.70 -11.36 -1.04
CA GLN A 39 -27.94 -10.03 -0.49
C GLN A 39 -26.84 -9.55 0.46
N ALA A 40 -26.12 -10.45 1.12
CA ALA A 40 -24.97 -10.15 1.96
C ALA A 40 -23.70 -9.79 1.15
N MET A 41 -23.66 -10.05 -0.17
CA MET A 41 -22.48 -9.77 -0.97
C MET A 41 -22.11 -8.28 -0.96
N GLY A 42 -20.82 -8.03 -0.71
CA GLY A 42 -20.28 -6.70 -0.56
C GLY A 42 -20.82 -5.87 0.60
N ARG A 43 -21.61 -6.45 1.52
CA ARG A 43 -21.90 -5.82 2.82
C ARG A 43 -20.84 -6.29 3.83
N PRO A 44 -20.02 -5.38 4.39
CA PRO A 44 -19.09 -5.74 5.46
C PRO A 44 -19.84 -6.31 6.67
N HIS A 45 -19.28 -7.33 7.30
CA HIS A 45 -19.82 -7.91 8.52
C HIS A 45 -18.69 -8.37 9.45
N GLY A 46 -18.93 -8.35 10.76
CA GLY A 46 -18.00 -8.87 11.77
C GLY A 46 -16.77 -8.01 12.09
N THR A 47 -16.47 -6.98 11.29
CA THR A 47 -15.35 -6.05 11.57
C THR A 47 -15.75 -4.97 12.58
N GLU A 48 -14.78 -4.41 13.31
CA GLU A 48 -15.03 -3.29 14.24
C GLU A 48 -15.66 -2.08 13.52
N ALA A 49 -15.22 -1.79 12.29
CA ALA A 49 -15.80 -0.76 11.43
C ALA A 49 -17.28 -1.03 11.11
N ALA A 50 -17.63 -2.27 10.75
CA ALA A 50 -19.01 -2.64 10.42
C ALA A 50 -19.92 -2.58 11.66
N LYS A 51 -19.41 -2.99 12.84
CA LYS A 51 -20.16 -2.96 14.11
C LYS A 51 -20.59 -1.55 14.51
N VAL A 52 -19.79 -0.54 14.19
CA VAL A 52 -20.12 0.88 14.46
C VAL A 52 -20.80 1.57 13.27
N GLY A 53 -21.25 0.80 12.27
CA GLY A 53 -22.14 1.28 11.22
C GLY A 53 -21.49 1.60 9.87
N LEU A 54 -20.18 1.40 9.68
CA LEU A 54 -19.56 1.63 8.37
C LEU A 54 -20.01 0.60 7.33
N GLN A 55 -20.79 1.03 6.34
CA GLN A 55 -21.38 0.15 5.33
C GLN A 55 -20.50 -0.09 4.10
N VAL A 56 -19.41 0.67 3.96
CA VAL A 56 -18.43 0.48 2.87
C VAL A 56 -17.32 -0.48 3.28
N GLY A 57 -16.82 -1.24 2.30
CA GLY A 57 -15.74 -2.21 2.51
C GLY A 57 -16.01 -3.56 1.85
N PHE A 58 -15.11 -4.52 2.08
CA PHE A 58 -15.27 -5.89 1.59
C PHE A 58 -16.25 -6.70 2.44
N GLY A 59 -17.10 -7.46 1.77
CA GLY A 59 -17.97 -8.48 2.36
C GLY A 59 -17.77 -9.80 1.64
N LEU A 60 -18.84 -10.57 1.47
CA LEU A 60 -18.79 -11.82 0.70
C LEU A 60 -18.53 -11.53 -0.79
N GLY A 61 -17.32 -11.84 -1.26
CA GLY A 61 -16.94 -11.86 -2.68
C GLY A 61 -16.94 -10.52 -3.44
N LEU A 62 -17.48 -9.44 -2.85
CA LEU A 62 -17.53 -8.09 -3.43
C LEU A 62 -17.19 -7.06 -2.35
N ALA A 63 -16.99 -5.82 -2.76
CA ALA A 63 -16.87 -4.65 -1.89
C ALA A 63 -17.92 -3.61 -2.24
N THR A 64 -18.52 -2.95 -1.24
CA THR A 64 -19.33 -1.76 -1.50
C THR A 64 -18.40 -0.61 -1.93
N ARG A 65 -18.63 -0.08 -3.13
CA ARG A 65 -17.95 1.12 -3.66
C ARG A 65 -18.98 2.22 -3.89
N ASP A 66 -18.76 3.34 -3.21
CA ASP A 66 -19.46 4.60 -3.43
C ASP A 66 -18.57 5.50 -4.29
N ARG A 67 -18.75 5.53 -5.61
CA ARG A 67 -17.96 6.38 -6.52
C ARG A 67 -18.76 6.75 -7.76
N HIS A 68 -18.37 7.85 -8.40
CA HIS A 68 -18.95 8.30 -9.66
C HIS A 68 -20.47 8.53 -9.59
N GLY A 69 -20.96 8.98 -8.42
CA GLY A 69 -22.40 9.20 -8.21
C GLY A 69 -23.21 7.91 -8.10
N ALA A 70 -22.59 6.77 -7.80
CA ALA A 70 -23.26 5.49 -7.62
C ALA A 70 -22.69 4.69 -6.44
N ILE A 71 -23.55 3.91 -5.79
CA ILE A 71 -23.15 2.92 -4.78
C ILE A 71 -23.40 1.54 -5.36
N GLY A 72 -22.32 0.81 -5.64
CA GLY A 72 -22.36 -0.53 -6.24
C GLY A 72 -21.64 -1.57 -5.39
N LYS A 73 -21.94 -2.85 -5.64
CA LYS A 73 -21.18 -3.99 -5.12
C LYS A 73 -20.18 -4.41 -6.19
N CYS A 74 -18.90 -4.17 -5.96
CA CYS A 74 -17.88 -4.29 -6.99
C CYS A 74 -16.72 -5.20 -6.58
N HIS A 75 -16.05 -5.79 -7.56
CA HIS A 75 -14.79 -6.49 -7.38
C HIS A 75 -13.85 -6.14 -8.53
N GLY A 76 -12.69 -5.58 -8.17
CA GLY A 76 -11.60 -5.36 -9.11
C GLY A 76 -10.70 -6.59 -9.18
N GLY A 77 -10.21 -6.90 -10.37
CA GLY A 77 -9.21 -7.95 -10.59
C GLY A 77 -8.01 -7.38 -11.30
N SER A 78 -6.82 -7.80 -10.90
CA SER A 78 -5.58 -7.52 -11.62
C SER A 78 -4.68 -8.73 -11.54
N THR A 79 -4.13 -9.13 -12.69
CA THR A 79 -3.02 -10.07 -12.79
C THR A 79 -2.03 -9.50 -13.80
N VAL A 80 -0.87 -10.13 -13.94
CA VAL A 80 0.15 -9.66 -14.88
C VAL A 80 -0.43 -9.61 -16.30
N GLY A 81 -0.46 -8.43 -16.90
CA GLY A 81 -1.00 -8.18 -18.23
C GLY A 81 -2.51 -8.06 -18.31
N TYR A 82 -3.26 -8.14 -17.20
CA TYR A 82 -4.73 -8.10 -17.22
C TYR A 82 -5.33 -7.30 -16.08
N ARG A 83 -6.41 -6.60 -16.39
CA ARG A 83 -7.23 -5.90 -15.40
C ARG A 83 -8.71 -6.09 -15.69
N ALA A 84 -9.52 -6.21 -14.64
CA ALA A 84 -10.96 -6.29 -14.77
C ALA A 84 -11.67 -5.49 -13.67
N MET A 85 -12.89 -5.04 -13.97
CA MET A 85 -13.81 -4.50 -12.99
C MET A 85 -15.19 -5.10 -13.22
N PHE A 86 -15.79 -5.58 -12.13
CA PHE A 86 -17.15 -6.10 -12.10
C PHE A 86 -17.94 -5.32 -11.05
N CYS A 87 -19.08 -4.74 -11.42
CA CYS A 87 -19.93 -4.01 -10.50
C CYS A 87 -21.40 -4.37 -10.70
N LEU A 88 -22.10 -4.58 -9.58
CA LEU A 88 -23.53 -4.87 -9.49
C LEU A 88 -24.27 -3.71 -8.82
N PHE A 89 -25.46 -3.40 -9.34
CA PHE A 89 -26.41 -2.42 -8.80
C PHE A 89 -27.77 -3.10 -8.63
N PRO A 90 -27.95 -3.94 -7.59
CA PRO A 90 -29.11 -4.81 -7.46
C PRO A 90 -30.45 -4.07 -7.39
N GLN A 91 -30.49 -2.89 -6.75
CA GLN A 91 -31.72 -2.10 -6.64
C GLN A 91 -32.24 -1.65 -8.01
N GLN A 92 -31.33 -1.39 -8.95
CA GLN A 92 -31.65 -0.94 -10.30
C GLN A 92 -31.58 -2.07 -11.34
N GLN A 93 -31.29 -3.31 -10.92
CA GLN A 93 -31.11 -4.49 -11.78
C GLN A 93 -30.13 -4.23 -12.95
N LYS A 94 -29.03 -3.53 -12.64
CA LYS A 94 -28.01 -3.12 -13.61
C LYS A 94 -26.63 -3.60 -13.16
N ALA A 95 -25.75 -3.84 -14.12
CA ALA A 95 -24.38 -4.25 -13.85
C ALA A 95 -23.47 -3.84 -15.01
N PHE A 96 -22.18 -3.78 -14.75
CA PHE A 96 -21.18 -3.77 -15.81
C PHE A 96 -20.04 -4.75 -15.49
N PHE A 97 -19.43 -5.25 -16.55
CA PHE A 97 -18.16 -5.97 -16.50
C PHE A 97 -17.26 -5.42 -17.61
N ILE A 98 -16.01 -5.13 -17.26
CA ILE A 98 -14.97 -4.78 -18.22
C ILE A 98 -13.72 -5.57 -17.90
N ALA A 99 -13.07 -6.09 -18.95
CA ALA A 99 -11.78 -6.76 -18.87
C ALA A 99 -10.85 -6.18 -19.93
N MET A 100 -9.59 -6.05 -19.57
CA MET A 100 -8.54 -5.44 -20.37
C MET A 100 -7.33 -6.37 -20.35
N ASN A 101 -6.71 -6.56 -21.52
CA ASN A 101 -5.47 -7.32 -21.70
C ASN A 101 -4.23 -6.41 -21.58
N ALA A 102 -4.33 -5.39 -20.73
CA ALA A 102 -3.23 -4.53 -20.34
C ALA A 102 -3.44 -4.00 -18.91
N ASP A 103 -2.41 -4.10 -18.09
CA ASP A 103 -2.30 -3.59 -16.72
C ASP A 103 -1.37 -2.35 -16.66
N SER A 104 -1.47 -1.46 -17.65
CA SER A 104 -0.70 -0.22 -17.74
C SER A 104 -0.84 0.65 -16.48
N GLU A 105 0.30 0.99 -15.87
CA GLU A 105 0.37 1.86 -14.69
C GLU A 105 -0.08 3.30 -14.97
N THR A 106 -0.01 3.76 -16.23
CA THR A 106 -0.40 5.13 -16.63
C THR A 106 -1.86 5.24 -17.07
N ALA A 107 -2.59 4.12 -17.14
CA ALA A 107 -3.98 4.13 -17.57
C ALA A 107 -4.93 4.66 -16.48
N ASN A 108 -5.87 5.53 -16.86
CA ASN A 108 -6.92 6.02 -15.97
C ASN A 108 -8.13 5.08 -15.99
N TYR A 109 -8.03 3.94 -15.30
CA TYR A 109 -9.12 2.98 -15.19
C TYR A 109 -10.38 3.56 -14.53
N GLY A 110 -10.24 4.55 -13.65
CA GLY A 110 -11.37 5.22 -13.01
C GLY A 110 -12.22 6.04 -13.99
N LEU A 111 -11.65 6.51 -15.10
CA LEU A 111 -12.41 7.16 -16.16
C LEU A 111 -13.34 6.18 -16.87
N LEU A 112 -12.86 4.96 -17.15
CA LEU A 112 -13.67 3.91 -17.77
C LEU A 112 -14.81 3.47 -16.84
N ASP A 113 -14.51 3.27 -15.55
CA ASP A 113 -15.53 2.99 -14.54
C ASP A 113 -16.60 4.10 -14.51
N ALA A 114 -16.18 5.38 -14.55
CA ALA A 114 -17.09 6.52 -14.58
C ALA A 114 -18.00 6.52 -15.81
N LEU A 115 -17.44 6.30 -17.01
CA LEU A 115 -18.19 6.25 -18.26
C LEU A 115 -19.22 5.12 -18.25
N LEU A 116 -18.86 3.93 -17.76
CA LEU A 116 -19.79 2.81 -17.63
C LEU A 116 -20.90 3.10 -16.62
N VAL A 117 -20.59 3.68 -15.47
CA VAL A 117 -21.58 4.13 -14.48
C VAL A 117 -22.54 5.15 -15.08
N THR A 118 -22.03 6.14 -15.82
CA THR A 118 -22.87 7.13 -16.52
C THR A 118 -23.75 6.47 -17.57
N ALA A 119 -23.22 5.57 -18.40
CA ALA A 119 -23.98 4.86 -19.42
C ALA A 119 -25.12 4.02 -18.83
N LEU A 120 -24.93 3.46 -17.63
CA LEU A 120 -25.98 2.73 -16.92
C LEU A 120 -27.15 3.61 -16.49
N SER A 121 -27.01 4.94 -16.44
CA SER A 121 -28.08 5.88 -16.04
C SER A 121 -28.73 5.43 -14.73
N LEU A 122 -27.91 5.27 -13.69
CA LEU A 122 -28.33 4.86 -12.36
C LEU A 122 -29.00 6.02 -11.63
N THR A 123 -29.97 5.70 -10.76
CA THR A 123 -30.51 6.67 -9.82
C THR A 123 -29.40 7.06 -8.84
N PRO A 124 -29.06 8.37 -8.73
CA PRO A 124 -28.04 8.81 -7.78
C PRO A 124 -28.44 8.45 -6.34
N PRO A 125 -27.46 8.05 -5.50
CA PRO A 125 -27.71 7.81 -4.08
C PRO A 125 -28.05 9.12 -3.37
N VAL A 126 -28.88 9.03 -2.34
CA VAL A 126 -29.12 10.16 -1.43
C VAL A 126 -27.88 10.33 -0.54
N THR A 127 -27.34 11.54 -0.52
CA THR A 127 -26.22 11.88 0.35
C THR A 127 -26.70 11.98 1.80
N GLU A 128 -26.03 11.28 2.71
CA GLU A 128 -26.34 11.36 4.15
C GLU A 128 -26.15 12.80 4.65
N PRO A 129 -27.07 13.40 5.41
CA PRO A 129 -26.85 14.75 5.93
C PRO A 129 -25.72 14.75 6.98
N ALA A 130 -25.03 15.89 7.12
CA ALA A 130 -24.18 16.09 8.29
C ALA A 130 -25.08 16.29 9.53
N PRO A 131 -24.75 15.73 10.69
CA PRO A 131 -25.53 15.93 11.90
C PRO A 131 -25.34 17.36 12.42
N ASP A 132 -26.32 17.83 13.19
CA ASP A 132 -26.23 19.15 13.86
C ASP A 132 -25.19 19.16 15.00
N GLN A 133 -24.87 18.00 15.55
CA GLN A 133 -23.88 17.86 16.62
C GLN A 133 -22.47 17.96 16.07
N ALA A 134 -21.69 18.91 16.60
CA ALA A 134 -20.27 19.03 16.30
C ALA A 134 -19.47 17.83 16.82
N PHE A 135 -18.52 17.37 16.00
CA PHE A 135 -17.53 16.37 16.38
C PHE A 135 -16.37 17.02 17.15
N ASP A 136 -15.95 16.39 18.25
CA ASP A 136 -14.74 16.79 18.98
C ASP A 136 -13.50 16.08 18.42
N PRO A 137 -12.57 16.80 17.76
CA PRO A 137 -11.35 16.21 17.22
C PRO A 137 -10.29 15.88 18.27
N ALA A 138 -10.51 16.24 19.55
CA ALA A 138 -9.50 16.13 20.59
C ALA A 138 -8.93 14.70 20.71
N GLY A 139 -7.60 14.62 20.55
CA GLY A 139 -6.84 13.37 20.63
C GLY A 139 -6.96 12.46 19.41
N TRP A 140 -7.71 12.81 18.35
CA TRP A 140 -7.66 12.10 17.07
C TRP A 140 -6.56 12.64 16.14
N GLU A 141 -6.13 13.88 16.33
CA GLU A 141 -5.04 14.44 15.53
C GLU A 141 -3.71 13.74 15.78
N GLY A 142 -2.94 13.51 14.72
CA GLY A 142 -1.64 12.88 14.80
C GLY A 142 -1.25 12.10 13.54
N TYR A 143 -0.31 11.19 13.72
CA TYR A 143 0.19 10.29 12.68
C TYR A 143 -0.40 8.91 12.86
N TYR A 144 -0.65 8.27 11.73
CA TYR A 144 -1.29 6.98 11.62
C TYR A 144 -0.49 6.10 10.68
N ILE A 145 -0.36 4.81 10.97
CA ILE A 145 0.27 3.82 10.08
C ILE A 145 -0.71 2.68 9.77
N PRO A 146 -0.57 1.98 8.63
CA PRO A 146 -1.46 0.88 8.31
C PRO A 146 -1.42 -0.19 9.40
N SER A 147 -2.60 -0.68 9.80
CA SER A 147 -2.73 -1.73 10.81
C SER A 147 -4.07 -2.47 10.60
N PRO A 148 -4.05 -3.78 10.26
CA PRO A 148 -2.87 -4.60 10.03
C PRO A 148 -2.14 -4.21 8.73
N ASN A 149 -0.85 -4.56 8.65
CA ASN A 149 -0.09 -4.50 7.40
C ASN A 149 -0.47 -5.66 6.49
N ARG A 150 -0.54 -5.39 5.19
CA ARG A 150 -0.93 -6.39 4.19
C ARG A 150 0.10 -7.51 4.07
N PHE A 151 1.38 -7.17 4.21
CA PHE A 151 2.49 -8.11 4.16
C PHE A 151 3.36 -7.92 5.40
N ALA A 152 3.48 -8.96 6.22
CA ALA A 152 4.28 -8.90 7.46
C ALA A 152 5.75 -8.56 7.19
N SER A 153 6.32 -9.03 6.08
CA SER A 153 7.69 -8.71 5.67
C SER A 153 7.90 -7.24 5.29
N LEU A 154 6.84 -6.48 5.00
CA LEU A 154 6.92 -5.07 4.58
C LEU A 154 6.49 -4.10 5.68
N VAL A 155 6.29 -4.57 6.92
CA VAL A 155 5.81 -3.74 8.04
C VAL A 155 6.67 -2.49 8.25
N TRP A 156 8.00 -2.61 8.17
CA TRP A 156 8.89 -1.47 8.31
C TRP A 156 8.70 -0.44 7.18
N LEU A 157 8.61 -0.92 5.94
CA LEU A 157 8.39 -0.07 4.77
C LEU A 157 7.05 0.67 4.87
N ASP A 158 5.98 -0.05 5.27
CA ASP A 158 4.66 0.53 5.48
C ASP A 158 4.67 1.57 6.61
N THR A 159 5.39 1.32 7.69
CA THR A 159 5.52 2.25 8.82
C THR A 159 6.22 3.55 8.40
N VAL A 160 7.26 3.44 7.58
CA VAL A 160 8.14 4.57 7.21
C VAL A 160 7.58 5.35 6.03
N LEU A 161 6.93 4.69 5.08
CA LEU A 161 6.51 5.28 3.80
C LEU A 161 4.99 5.24 3.57
N ASN A 162 4.18 4.53 4.34
CA ASN A 162 2.71 4.49 4.19
C ASN A 162 1.95 5.10 5.37
N PHE A 163 2.59 6.00 6.10
CA PHE A 163 1.92 6.76 7.15
C PHE A 163 0.92 7.78 6.57
N ALA A 164 -0.03 8.18 7.40
CA ALA A 164 -0.99 9.24 7.13
C ALA A 164 -1.06 10.22 8.31
N ARG A 165 -1.47 11.45 8.03
CA ARG A 165 -1.70 12.48 9.06
C ARG A 165 -3.18 12.82 9.11
N LEU A 166 -3.74 12.83 10.31
CA LEU A 166 -5.10 13.30 10.57
C LEU A 166 -5.04 14.64 11.31
N ARG A 167 -5.81 15.62 10.84
CA ARG A 167 -5.90 16.96 11.42
C ARG A 167 -7.35 17.43 11.46
N ALA A 168 -7.70 18.25 12.44
CA ALA A 168 -8.97 18.96 12.45
C ALA A 168 -8.96 20.10 11.41
N VAL A 169 -10.03 20.24 10.65
CA VAL A 169 -10.23 21.35 9.71
C VAL A 169 -11.70 21.78 9.75
N GLY A 170 -11.96 22.96 10.31
CA GLY A 170 -13.34 23.43 10.55
C GLY A 170 -14.10 22.46 11.47
N ALA A 171 -15.28 22.01 11.03
CA ALA A 171 -16.09 21.01 11.72
C ALA A 171 -15.78 19.55 11.30
N GLY A 172 -14.77 19.35 10.45
CA GLY A 172 -14.40 18.05 9.90
C GLY A 172 -12.95 17.66 10.17
N LEU A 173 -12.49 16.66 9.43
CA LEU A 173 -11.12 16.17 9.49
C LEU A 173 -10.47 16.21 8.11
N ARG A 174 -9.17 16.42 8.06
CA ARG A 174 -8.34 16.22 6.86
C ARG A 174 -7.44 15.01 7.08
N PHE A 175 -7.65 13.97 6.28
CA PHE A 175 -6.81 12.77 6.24
C PHE A 175 -5.80 12.89 5.10
N THR A 176 -4.50 12.90 5.42
CA THR A 176 -3.41 13.14 4.47
C THR A 176 -2.46 11.94 4.46
N PRO A 177 -2.69 10.94 3.58
CA PRO A 177 -1.71 9.89 3.32
C PRO A 177 -0.40 10.48 2.77
N PHE A 178 0.74 9.87 3.06
CA PHE A 178 2.03 10.32 2.53
C PHE A 178 2.13 10.17 0.99
N GLN A 179 1.62 9.05 0.46
CA GLN A 179 1.74 8.70 -0.97
C GLN A 179 0.49 9.00 -1.80
N SER A 180 -0.49 9.74 -1.27
CA SER A 180 -1.74 10.00 -1.99
C SER A 180 -2.33 11.36 -1.62
N PRO A 181 -3.20 11.95 -2.47
CA PRO A 181 -3.83 13.23 -2.17
C PRO A 181 -4.58 13.24 -0.83
N ALA A 182 -4.59 14.40 -0.17
CA ALA A 182 -5.38 14.59 1.04
C ALA A 182 -6.88 14.47 0.75
N VAL A 183 -7.61 13.97 1.74
CA VAL A 183 -9.05 13.76 1.69
C VAL A 183 -9.69 14.57 2.83
N GLU A 184 -10.60 15.46 2.48
CA GLU A 184 -11.47 16.12 3.47
C GLU A 184 -12.60 15.18 3.86
N LEU A 185 -12.90 15.18 5.16
CA LEU A 185 -13.84 14.30 5.80
C LEU A 185 -14.89 15.13 6.55
N THR A 186 -16.14 15.02 6.12
CA THR A 186 -17.30 15.59 6.82
C THR A 186 -17.83 14.57 7.81
N HIS A 187 -18.10 14.98 9.05
CA HIS A 187 -18.77 14.14 10.04
C HIS A 187 -20.21 13.82 9.59
N VAL A 188 -20.64 12.58 9.72
CA VAL A 188 -22.00 12.12 9.33
C VAL A 188 -22.74 11.42 10.47
N GLY A 189 -22.23 11.53 11.70
CA GLY A 189 -22.85 10.97 12.91
C GLY A 189 -21.98 9.91 13.60
N GLY A 190 -22.06 9.85 14.93
CA GLY A 190 -21.27 8.92 15.73
C GLY A 190 -19.77 9.06 15.45
N ALA A 191 -19.11 7.97 15.06
CA ALA A 191 -17.71 7.93 14.67
C ALA A 191 -17.49 7.92 13.14
N LEU A 192 -18.53 8.20 12.34
CA LEU A 192 -18.52 8.05 10.89
C LEU A 192 -18.23 9.36 10.17
N PHE A 193 -17.49 9.23 9.08
CA PHE A 193 -17.04 10.35 8.26
C PHE A 193 -17.19 10.04 6.77
N ARG A 194 -17.56 11.05 6.00
CA ARG A 194 -17.71 10.98 4.56
C ARG A 194 -16.65 11.80 3.86
N ALA A 195 -15.95 11.17 2.93
CA ALA A 195 -15.01 11.82 2.03
C ALA A 195 -15.74 12.61 0.94
N ASN A 196 -15.12 13.69 0.47
CA ASN A 196 -15.64 14.45 -0.66
C ASN A 196 -15.92 13.56 -1.89
N GLY A 197 -17.08 13.77 -2.52
CA GLY A 197 -17.51 13.00 -3.69
C GLY A 197 -18.10 11.62 -3.38
N ARG A 198 -18.29 11.27 -2.10
CA ARG A 198 -19.06 10.10 -1.65
C ARG A 198 -20.45 10.53 -1.22
N ALA A 199 -21.41 9.62 -1.26
CA ALA A 199 -22.77 9.82 -0.75
C ALA A 199 -22.96 9.29 0.68
N SER A 200 -22.25 8.22 1.04
CA SER A 200 -22.34 7.50 2.32
C SER A 200 -21.06 7.59 3.14
N ALA A 201 -21.15 7.28 4.44
CA ALA A 201 -20.00 7.13 5.32
C ALA A 201 -18.90 6.25 4.67
N SER A 202 -17.70 6.81 4.58
CA SER A 202 -16.55 6.21 3.90
C SER A 202 -15.36 5.93 4.82
N HIS A 203 -15.36 6.60 5.97
CA HIS A 203 -14.33 6.53 6.99
C HIS A 203 -14.99 6.37 8.35
N VAL A 204 -14.24 5.79 9.28
CA VAL A 204 -14.69 5.57 10.65
C VAL A 204 -13.53 5.76 11.61
N LEU A 205 -13.78 6.41 12.74
CA LEU A 205 -12.86 6.46 13.85
C LEU A 205 -13.14 5.28 14.78
N LEU A 206 -12.08 4.58 15.17
CA LEU A 206 -12.16 3.36 15.97
C LEU A 206 -11.26 3.48 17.19
N THR A 207 -11.69 2.90 18.29
CA THR A 207 -10.83 2.65 19.44
C THR A 207 -10.70 1.14 19.56
N ALA A 208 -9.50 0.60 19.39
CA ALA A 208 -9.22 -0.80 19.58
C ALA A 208 -9.47 -1.21 21.04
N ASN A 209 -9.66 -2.51 21.29
CA ASN A 209 -9.81 -3.04 22.65
C ASN A 209 -8.59 -2.72 23.54
N SER A 210 -7.41 -2.52 22.94
CA SER A 210 -6.18 -2.07 23.61
C SER A 210 -6.21 -0.59 24.03
N GLY A 211 -7.25 0.17 23.66
CA GLY A 211 -7.35 1.61 23.86
C GLY A 211 -6.70 2.46 22.76
N GLU A 212 -6.05 1.83 21.80
CA GLU A 212 -5.41 2.52 20.68
C GLU A 212 -6.45 3.09 19.71
N ARG A 213 -6.24 4.34 19.29
CA ARG A 213 -7.13 5.01 18.34
C ARG A 213 -6.73 4.66 16.92
N GLY A 214 -7.70 4.55 16.02
CA GLY A 214 -7.47 4.26 14.61
C GLY A 214 -8.50 4.89 13.70
N ILE A 215 -8.20 4.88 12.40
CA ILE A 215 -9.11 5.32 11.34
C ILE A 215 -9.24 4.20 10.30
N GLY A 216 -10.47 3.81 10.01
CA GLY A 216 -10.81 2.85 8.94
C GLY A 216 -11.30 3.56 7.70
N THR A 217 -10.97 3.03 6.53
CA THR A 217 -11.39 3.51 5.19
C THR A 217 -12.35 2.53 4.49
N GLY A 218 -12.83 1.52 5.21
CA GLY A 218 -13.56 0.35 4.69
C GLY A 218 -12.68 -0.70 3.99
N SER A 219 -11.49 -0.32 3.51
CA SER A 219 -10.54 -1.24 2.84
C SER A 219 -9.22 -1.42 3.57
N GLN A 220 -8.80 -0.39 4.31
CA GLN A 220 -7.61 -0.39 5.14
C GLN A 220 -7.92 0.34 6.44
N SER A 221 -7.38 -0.17 7.55
CA SER A 221 -7.38 0.49 8.85
C SER A 221 -5.99 1.04 9.16
N TYR A 222 -5.94 2.10 9.93
CA TYR A 222 -4.71 2.71 10.39
C TYR A 222 -4.74 2.90 11.89
N GLU A 223 -3.65 2.61 12.58
CA GLU A 223 -3.48 2.85 14.01
C GLU A 223 -2.77 4.19 14.24
N LYS A 224 -3.17 4.93 15.27
CA LYS A 224 -2.51 6.15 15.70
C LYS A 224 -1.18 5.81 16.35
N VAL A 225 -0.12 6.47 15.93
CA VAL A 225 1.23 6.30 16.49
C VAL A 225 1.80 7.61 16.99
N SER A 226 2.67 7.50 18.00
CA SER A 226 3.46 8.64 18.47
C SER A 226 4.50 9.03 17.42
N LEU A 227 4.76 10.32 17.31
CA LEU A 227 5.85 10.84 16.48
C LEU A 227 7.22 10.31 16.95
N LEU A 228 7.34 9.95 18.23
CA LEU A 228 8.55 9.32 18.79
C LEU A 228 8.84 7.94 18.20
N LYS A 229 7.83 7.24 17.65
CA LYS A 229 8.00 5.99 16.89
C LYS A 229 8.55 6.27 15.48
N LEU A 230 8.06 7.34 14.83
CA LEU A 230 8.36 7.62 13.42
C LEU A 230 9.67 8.37 13.21
N VAL A 231 9.97 9.38 14.03
CA VAL A 231 11.16 10.24 13.86
C VAL A 231 12.47 9.46 13.86
N PRO A 232 12.71 8.49 14.77
CA PRO A 232 13.93 7.68 14.72
C PRO A 232 14.03 6.84 13.44
N LEU A 233 12.91 6.30 12.94
CA LEU A 233 12.89 5.51 11.70
C LEU A 233 13.15 6.38 10.47
N TRP A 234 12.53 7.56 10.39
CA TRP A 234 12.80 8.54 9.34
C TRP A 234 14.24 9.05 9.39
N GLY A 235 14.76 9.34 10.58
CA GLY A 235 16.15 9.74 10.79
C GLY A 235 17.12 8.65 10.34
N SER A 236 16.88 7.40 10.73
CA SER A 236 17.67 6.25 10.31
C SER A 236 17.66 6.07 8.79
N LEU A 237 16.49 6.14 8.14
CA LEU A 237 16.38 6.05 6.69
C LEU A 237 17.16 7.20 6.01
N LEU A 238 16.94 8.44 6.45
CA LEU A 238 17.58 9.62 5.86
C LEU A 238 19.11 9.55 5.99
N ILE A 239 19.62 9.25 7.18
CA ILE A 239 21.06 9.13 7.44
C ILE A 239 21.67 8.01 6.57
N GLY A 240 20.99 6.87 6.44
CA GLY A 240 21.46 5.77 5.61
C GLY A 240 21.46 6.11 4.12
N LEU A 241 20.41 6.76 3.61
CA LEU A 241 20.34 7.20 2.20
C LEU A 241 21.40 8.26 1.88
N LEU A 242 21.60 9.23 2.77
CA LEU A 242 22.67 10.23 2.63
C LEU A 242 24.05 9.58 2.66
N GLY A 243 24.26 8.58 3.52
CA GLY A 243 25.49 7.79 3.56
C GLY A 243 25.74 7.04 2.25
N LEU A 244 24.73 6.36 1.71
CA LEU A 244 24.81 5.67 0.41
C LEU A 244 25.15 6.64 -0.72
N ALA A 245 24.46 7.79 -0.78
CA ALA A 245 24.72 8.82 -1.78
C ALA A 245 26.14 9.40 -1.67
N ALA A 246 26.59 9.71 -0.45
CA ALA A 246 27.93 10.26 -0.21
C ALA A 246 29.04 9.28 -0.61
N ILE A 247 28.89 7.98 -0.29
CA ILE A 247 29.83 6.93 -0.71
C ILE A 247 29.85 6.79 -2.23
N LEU A 248 28.66 6.74 -2.87
CA LEU A 248 28.56 6.60 -4.31
C LEU A 248 29.19 7.79 -5.06
N ILE A 249 28.81 9.02 -4.68
CA ILE A 249 29.32 10.24 -5.33
C ILE A 249 30.82 10.41 -5.09
N SER A 250 31.26 10.29 -3.84
CA SER A 250 32.68 10.46 -3.50
C SER A 250 33.55 9.36 -4.12
N GLY A 251 33.04 8.11 -4.16
CA GLY A 251 33.71 7.00 -4.81
C GLY A 251 33.87 7.22 -6.31
N VAL A 252 32.81 7.65 -7.01
CA VAL A 252 32.86 8.00 -8.44
C VAL A 252 33.87 9.12 -8.70
N ILE A 253 33.83 10.22 -7.94
CA ILE A 253 34.75 11.35 -8.10
C ILE A 253 36.21 10.91 -7.88
N ARG A 254 36.49 10.16 -6.80
CA ARG A 254 37.85 9.70 -6.49
C ARG A 254 38.35 8.65 -7.48
N MET A 255 37.48 7.80 -8.01
CA MET A 255 37.80 6.86 -9.08
C MET A 255 38.14 7.61 -10.38
N ALA A 256 37.30 8.55 -10.80
CA ALA A 256 37.51 9.35 -12.02
C ALA A 256 38.78 10.21 -11.94
N THR A 257 39.10 10.74 -10.76
CA THR A 257 40.33 11.52 -10.51
C THR A 257 41.56 10.66 -10.18
N ARG A 258 41.45 9.32 -10.24
CA ARG A 258 42.51 8.36 -9.90
C ARG A 258 43.12 8.54 -8.51
N ARG A 259 42.31 9.03 -7.56
CA ARG A 259 42.68 9.27 -6.16
C ARG A 259 42.37 8.09 -5.24
N ILE A 260 41.82 7.00 -5.78
CA ILE A 260 41.53 5.78 -5.02
C ILE A 260 42.61 4.72 -5.33
N SER A 261 43.40 4.38 -4.32
CA SER A 261 44.35 3.26 -4.38
C SER A 261 43.70 1.98 -3.84
N ALA A 262 44.34 0.83 -4.06
CA ALA A 262 43.88 -0.46 -3.53
C ALA A 262 43.73 -0.48 -1.99
N SER A 263 44.50 0.34 -1.27
CA SER A 263 44.47 0.46 0.19
C SER A 263 43.56 1.58 0.70
N HIS A 264 42.91 2.33 -0.19
CA HIS A 264 42.11 3.48 0.20
C HIS A 264 40.83 3.03 0.96
N PRO A 265 40.51 3.59 2.14
CA PRO A 265 39.38 3.14 2.97
C PRO A 265 38.01 3.12 2.26
N MET A 266 37.79 4.04 1.31
CA MET A 266 36.55 4.13 0.53
C MET A 266 36.38 3.05 -0.55
N LEU A 267 37.44 2.34 -0.96
CA LEU A 267 37.37 1.43 -2.11
C LEU A 267 36.37 0.29 -1.90
N VAL A 268 36.46 -0.39 -0.75
CA VAL A 268 35.62 -1.54 -0.44
C VAL A 268 34.15 -1.14 -0.20
N PRO A 269 33.83 -0.10 0.60
CA PRO A 269 32.46 0.44 0.70
C PRO A 269 31.87 0.87 -0.64
N PHE A 270 32.64 1.56 -1.48
CA PHE A 270 32.19 1.98 -2.81
C PHE A 270 31.86 0.79 -3.69
N ALA A 271 32.74 -0.22 -3.74
CA ALA A 271 32.49 -1.46 -4.47
C ALA A 271 31.24 -2.19 -3.95
N GLY A 272 31.02 -2.21 -2.62
CA GLY A 272 29.81 -2.78 -2.01
C GLY A 272 28.52 -2.08 -2.44
N VAL A 273 28.51 -0.74 -2.45
CA VAL A 273 27.36 0.06 -2.92
C VAL A 273 27.10 -0.18 -4.41
N VAL A 274 28.15 -0.19 -5.24
CA VAL A 274 28.02 -0.51 -6.68
C VAL A 274 27.52 -1.94 -6.88
N ALA A 275 27.94 -2.89 -6.03
CA ALA A 275 27.51 -4.29 -6.11
C ALA A 275 25.99 -4.46 -5.93
N VAL A 276 25.34 -3.60 -5.14
CA VAL A 276 23.88 -3.59 -4.97
C VAL A 276 23.15 -3.21 -6.26
N LEU A 277 23.81 -2.51 -7.20
CA LEU A 277 23.25 -2.13 -8.50
C LEU A 277 23.47 -3.21 -9.57
N LEU A 278 24.41 -4.14 -9.37
CA LEU A 278 24.72 -5.23 -10.33
C LEU A 278 23.54 -6.15 -10.68
N PRO A 279 22.56 -6.41 -9.79
CA PRO A 279 21.39 -7.20 -10.14
C PRO A 279 20.46 -6.51 -11.14
N LEU A 280 20.52 -5.18 -11.30
CA LEU A 280 19.54 -4.43 -12.12
C LEU A 280 19.47 -4.91 -13.58
N PRO A 281 20.59 -5.08 -14.33
CA PRO A 281 20.53 -5.64 -15.67
C PRO A 281 19.93 -7.05 -15.73
N LEU A 282 20.15 -7.88 -14.70
CA LEU A 282 19.58 -9.22 -14.61
C LEU A 282 18.05 -9.15 -14.40
N PHE A 283 17.58 -8.20 -13.60
CA PHE A 283 16.14 -7.94 -13.45
C PHE A 283 15.48 -7.51 -14.75
N PHE A 284 16.16 -6.72 -15.59
CA PHE A 284 15.64 -6.32 -16.90
C PHE A 284 15.60 -7.45 -17.93
N GLN A 285 16.37 -8.53 -17.73
CA GLN A 285 16.42 -9.67 -18.65
C GLN A 285 15.52 -10.84 -18.21
N GLN A 286 15.08 -10.87 -16.96
CA GLN A 286 14.21 -11.94 -16.47
C GLN A 286 12.73 -11.62 -16.68
N SER A 287 11.90 -12.68 -16.68
CA SER A 287 10.45 -12.50 -16.68
C SER A 287 9.99 -11.90 -15.36
N PHE A 288 9.04 -10.96 -15.43
CA PHE A 288 8.37 -10.41 -14.25
C PHE A 288 7.71 -11.51 -13.38
N LEU A 289 7.26 -12.61 -14.00
CA LEU A 289 6.66 -13.73 -13.30
C LEU A 289 7.63 -14.45 -12.33
N GLN A 290 8.95 -14.27 -12.53
CA GLN A 290 10.00 -14.89 -11.72
C GLN A 290 10.49 -14.00 -10.57
N LEU A 291 9.89 -12.83 -10.35
CA LEU A 291 10.31 -11.91 -9.29
C LEU A 291 10.28 -12.53 -7.89
N GLY A 292 9.34 -13.46 -7.65
CA GLY A 292 9.20 -14.18 -6.37
C GLY A 292 10.03 -15.46 -6.26
N GLU A 293 10.90 -15.74 -7.23
CA GLU A 293 11.69 -16.98 -7.29
C GLU A 293 13.18 -16.70 -7.01
N LEU A 294 13.92 -17.76 -6.65
CA LEU A 294 15.38 -17.70 -6.60
C LEU A 294 15.94 -17.74 -8.03
N THR A 295 16.36 -16.59 -8.53
CA THR A 295 17.01 -16.41 -9.83
C THR A 295 18.42 -15.86 -9.63
N LEU A 296 19.21 -15.75 -10.70
CA LEU A 296 20.50 -15.05 -10.64
C LEU A 296 20.32 -13.58 -10.19
N ALA A 297 19.24 -12.93 -10.59
CA ALA A 297 18.95 -11.54 -10.21
C ALA A 297 18.60 -11.44 -8.71
N SER A 298 17.63 -12.22 -8.22
CA SER A 298 17.21 -12.16 -6.82
C SER A 298 18.30 -12.69 -5.87
N GLY A 299 19.00 -13.77 -6.26
CA GLY A 299 20.12 -14.34 -5.50
C GLY A 299 21.32 -13.38 -5.40
N SER A 300 21.69 -12.70 -6.49
CA SER A 300 22.77 -11.70 -6.46
C SER A 300 22.39 -10.46 -5.64
N LEU A 301 21.12 -10.02 -5.66
CA LEU A 301 20.63 -8.94 -4.80
C LEU A 301 20.70 -9.32 -3.32
N ALA A 302 20.28 -10.53 -2.96
CA ALA A 302 20.39 -11.02 -1.59
C ALA A 302 21.86 -11.09 -1.12
N ALA A 303 22.76 -11.60 -1.98
CA ALA A 303 24.19 -11.66 -1.67
C ALA A 303 24.82 -10.26 -1.53
N ALA A 304 24.54 -9.34 -2.46
CA ALA A 304 25.06 -7.98 -2.43
C ALA A 304 24.59 -7.22 -1.18
N THR A 305 23.31 -7.33 -0.83
CA THR A 305 22.75 -6.71 0.38
C THR A 305 23.26 -7.36 1.67
N ALA A 306 23.50 -8.68 1.69
CA ALA A 306 24.14 -9.37 2.82
C ALA A 306 25.58 -8.86 3.07
N MET A 307 26.33 -8.61 2.00
CA MET A 307 27.73 -8.17 2.06
C MET A 307 27.88 -6.68 2.35
N LEU A 308 26.85 -5.86 2.13
CA LEU A 308 26.89 -4.42 2.35
C LEU A 308 27.40 -4.01 3.75
N PRO A 309 26.87 -4.53 4.89
CA PRO A 309 27.41 -4.19 6.21
C PRO A 309 28.89 -4.58 6.38
N VAL A 310 29.32 -5.70 5.78
CA VAL A 310 30.72 -6.15 5.83
C VAL A 310 31.63 -5.16 5.12
N THR A 311 31.22 -4.66 3.95
CA THR A 311 32.01 -3.68 3.20
C THR A 311 32.15 -2.35 3.96
N MET A 312 31.09 -1.90 4.65
CA MET A 312 31.15 -0.72 5.53
C MET A 312 32.11 -0.92 6.69
N LEU A 313 32.06 -2.08 7.37
CA LEU A 313 32.96 -2.40 8.49
C LEU A 313 34.44 -2.40 8.07
N VAL A 314 34.76 -2.96 6.90
CA VAL A 314 36.13 -2.94 6.35
C VAL A 314 36.59 -1.51 6.09
N GLY A 315 35.75 -0.69 5.46
CA GLY A 315 36.08 0.73 5.21
C GLY A 315 36.30 1.52 6.49
N ILE A 316 35.46 1.31 7.51
CA ILE A 316 35.61 1.93 8.83
C ILE A 316 36.93 1.50 9.47
N ALA A 317 37.24 0.20 9.48
CA ALA A 317 38.48 -0.33 10.05
C ALA A 317 39.75 0.28 9.40
N LEU A 318 39.74 0.43 8.08
CA LEU A 318 40.84 1.06 7.34
C LEU A 318 40.91 2.58 7.59
N GLY A 319 39.76 3.25 7.64
CA GLY A 319 39.67 4.71 7.78
C GLY A 319 39.91 5.24 9.20
N MET A 320 39.70 4.41 10.23
CA MET A 320 39.85 4.79 11.64
C MET A 320 41.27 5.24 12.02
N ARG A 321 42.30 4.72 11.34
CA ARG A 321 43.70 5.10 11.59
C ARG A 321 43.97 6.58 11.33
N GLU A 322 43.21 7.18 10.41
CA GLU A 322 43.32 8.59 10.03
C GLU A 322 41.97 9.29 10.14
N TRP A 323 41.23 9.02 11.22
CA TRP A 323 39.83 9.43 11.36
C TRP A 323 39.59 10.93 11.13
N ARG A 324 40.53 11.80 11.56
CA ARG A 324 40.42 13.27 11.34
C ARG A 324 40.40 13.65 9.86
N ARG A 325 41.15 12.93 9.03
CA ARG A 325 41.20 13.17 7.58
C ARG A 325 39.98 12.59 6.86
N ASN A 326 39.47 11.47 7.36
CA ASN A 326 38.42 10.68 6.70
C ASN A 326 37.05 10.80 7.40
N TRP A 327 36.82 11.80 8.25
CA TRP A 327 35.65 11.84 9.13
C TRP A 327 34.32 11.84 8.36
N LEU A 328 34.25 12.51 7.20
CA LEU A 328 33.08 12.51 6.32
C LEU A 328 32.79 11.12 5.74
N ASP A 329 33.84 10.44 5.27
CA ASP A 329 33.75 9.09 4.71
C ASP A 329 33.30 8.11 5.79
N LEU A 330 33.86 8.22 7.00
CA LEU A 330 33.47 7.42 8.16
C LEU A 330 32.03 7.69 8.58
N ALA A 331 31.59 8.96 8.64
CA ALA A 331 30.21 9.32 8.97
C ALA A 331 29.22 8.72 7.96
N ALA A 332 29.55 8.74 6.67
CA ALA A 332 28.74 8.10 5.64
C ALA A 332 28.66 6.58 5.84
N MET A 333 29.79 5.91 6.10
CA MET A 333 29.83 4.46 6.36
C MET A 333 29.03 4.07 7.60
N PHE A 334 29.17 4.82 8.71
CA PHE A 334 28.34 4.61 9.90
C PHE A 334 26.86 4.83 9.63
N GLY A 335 26.52 5.81 8.79
CA GLY A 335 25.16 6.07 8.36
C GLY A 335 24.53 4.91 7.58
N VAL A 336 25.29 4.29 6.67
CA VAL A 336 24.84 3.08 5.97
C VAL A 336 24.77 1.89 6.93
N LEU A 337 25.78 1.70 7.77
CA LEU A 337 25.84 0.58 8.70
C LEU A 337 24.66 0.58 9.67
N GLN A 338 24.30 1.73 10.26
CA GLN A 338 23.13 1.80 11.14
C GLN A 338 21.83 1.45 10.41
N LEU A 339 21.68 1.87 9.14
CA LEU A 339 20.50 1.50 8.35
C LEU A 339 20.46 0.00 8.09
N THR A 340 21.60 -0.63 7.77
CA THR A 340 21.66 -2.09 7.60
C THR A 340 21.29 -2.85 8.87
N VAL A 341 21.68 -2.35 10.05
CA VAL A 341 21.28 -2.93 11.35
C VAL A 341 19.78 -2.80 11.57
N VAL A 342 19.21 -1.62 11.28
CA VAL A 342 17.76 -1.41 11.37
C VAL A 342 17.03 -2.36 10.42
N LEU A 343 17.41 -2.43 9.14
CA LEU A 343 16.78 -3.34 8.18
C LEU A 343 16.91 -4.81 8.59
N ALA A 344 18.06 -5.23 9.12
CA ALA A 344 18.25 -6.58 9.64
C ALA A 344 17.34 -6.89 10.85
N ALA A 345 17.18 -5.93 11.77
CA ALA A 345 16.29 -6.06 12.93
C ALA A 345 14.80 -6.20 12.54
N TRP A 346 14.44 -5.71 11.35
CA TRP A 346 13.11 -5.85 10.76
C TRP A 346 13.01 -6.99 9.73
N HIS A 347 14.00 -7.89 9.68
CA HIS A 347 14.07 -9.04 8.75
C HIS A 347 14.04 -8.65 7.25
N LEU A 348 14.49 -7.45 6.91
CA LEU A 348 14.61 -6.96 5.53
C LEU A 348 16.02 -7.17 4.93
N LEU A 349 16.99 -7.59 5.75
CA LEU A 349 18.37 -7.86 5.33
C LEU A 349 18.80 -9.29 5.70
N PRO A 350 19.35 -10.09 4.77
CA PRO A 350 19.50 -9.79 3.34
C PRO A 350 18.15 -9.68 2.63
N PHE A 351 18.11 -8.86 1.57
CA PHE A 351 16.87 -8.65 0.84
C PHE A 351 16.54 -9.85 -0.03
N ARG A 352 15.54 -10.64 0.39
CA ARG A 352 15.09 -11.85 -0.30
C ARG A 352 13.71 -11.61 -0.90
N LEU A 353 13.58 -11.94 -2.18
CA LEU A 353 12.30 -11.87 -2.90
C LEU A 353 11.53 -13.20 -2.91
N TRP A 354 12.18 -14.28 -2.48
CA TRP A 354 11.59 -15.62 -2.40
C TRP A 354 11.38 -16.02 -0.93
N ALA A 355 10.49 -16.99 -0.72
CA ALA A 355 10.16 -17.56 0.58
C ALA A 355 11.10 -18.71 0.98
#